data_AF-A0A2S0QX61-F1
#
_entry.id   AF-A0A2S0QX61-F1
#
_cell.length_a   1.000
_cell.length_b   1.000
_cell.length_c   1.000
_cell.angle_alpha   90.00
_cell.angle_beta   90.00
_cell.angle_gamma   90.00
#
_symmetry.space_group_name_H-M   'P 1'
#
loop_
_entity.id
_entity.type
_entity.pdbx_description
1 polymer ?
#
loop_
_entity_poly.entity_id
_entity_poly.type
_entity_poly.pdbx_seq_one_letter_code
_entity_poly.pdbx_strand_id
1 'polypeptide(L)'
;MTHPSAATVEAVDSTANFVAWVRGAAPYIHAFRGKTFVIAFGGEVASGDSAQRLAYDCNLLAALGIRLVLVHGARPQIDAECRRRGLEPRFHNGLRITDAATLECVKAAMAVTRIEVEALLSQGLPNTPMAGSYMRVTGGNFITARPVGVVDGIDYQFTGAVRKIIAEEINADLDQHNVVLISPLGVSPAGELFNLCMEEVAEAVAVALKAEKLIYLCDAPGLLDAEGRLIDSVTADEAERMLEAGEGLTEDLHLFLPCALRAVRRGVARAHLIDRDLDGGLLLEFFTHAGVGTVVSRAPLFRLREATIEDVAALVALISPMEADGTLVRRGRELLEQEIERFTVVEHDGVLVGCAALYPFSEDNAAELACLAVTPEYRRAGLGDQLLRRIERRARAQGLERLFVLTTRTAHWFRERGFSEIGPEALPRQKRELYNYQRRSKVFVKSL
;
A
#
# COMPACT_ATOMS: atom_id res chain seq x y z
N MET A 1 -44.82 21.86 11.32
CA MET A 1 -43.47 21.26 11.33
C MET A 1 -43.28 20.60 9.98
N THR A 2 -42.61 21.30 9.05
CA THR A 2 -42.34 20.80 7.71
C THR A 2 -41.21 19.78 7.78
N HIS A 3 -41.54 18.51 7.53
CA HIS A 3 -40.52 17.48 7.30
C HIS A 3 -39.67 17.89 6.09
N PRO A 4 -38.34 17.76 6.13
CA PRO A 4 -37.52 18.00 4.95
C PRO A 4 -37.89 17.01 3.84
N SER A 5 -37.95 17.50 2.60
CA SER A 5 -38.12 16.65 1.40
C SER A 5 -36.97 15.63 1.32
N ALA A 6 -37.22 14.44 0.77
CA ALA A 6 -36.21 13.39 0.58
C ALA A 6 -34.95 13.89 -0.16
N ALA A 7 -35.10 14.82 -1.12
CA ALA A 7 -33.99 15.45 -1.83
C ALA A 7 -33.08 16.31 -0.92
N THR A 8 -33.65 16.94 0.11
CA THR A 8 -32.88 17.67 1.13
C THR A 8 -32.15 16.75 2.11
N VAL A 9 -32.60 15.50 2.29
CA VAL A 9 -31.93 14.52 3.15
C VAL A 9 -30.77 13.86 2.43
N GLU A 10 -30.94 13.48 1.15
CA GLU A 10 -29.84 12.93 0.31
C GLU A 10 -28.71 13.94 0.06
N ALA A 11 -29.04 15.23 -0.16
CA ALA A 11 -28.02 16.27 -0.35
C ALA A 11 -27.19 16.54 0.92
N VAL A 12 -27.81 16.48 2.09
CA VAL A 12 -27.12 16.64 3.39
C VAL A 12 -26.23 15.43 3.69
N ASP A 13 -26.67 14.22 3.36
CA ASP A 13 -25.88 12.99 3.48
C ASP A 13 -24.65 13.03 2.54
N SER A 14 -24.82 13.50 1.30
CA SER A 14 -23.70 13.68 0.36
C SER A 14 -22.65 14.69 0.82
N THR A 15 -23.07 15.78 1.46
CA THR A 15 -22.16 16.83 1.97
C THR A 15 -21.41 16.35 3.22
N ALA A 16 -22.10 15.64 4.12
CA ALA A 16 -21.49 15.04 5.30
C ALA A 16 -20.48 13.95 4.90
N ASN A 17 -20.82 13.12 3.92
CA ASN A 17 -19.93 12.10 3.36
C ASN A 17 -18.71 12.71 2.66
N PHE A 18 -18.88 13.80 1.92
CA PHE A 18 -17.76 14.56 1.35
C PHE A 18 -16.82 15.10 2.44
N VAL A 19 -17.35 15.75 3.48
CA VAL A 19 -16.53 16.29 4.58
C VAL A 19 -15.81 15.17 5.34
N ALA A 20 -16.48 14.03 5.56
CA ALA A 20 -15.88 12.85 6.18
C ALA A 20 -14.74 12.28 5.32
N TRP A 21 -14.93 12.19 4.00
CA TRP A 21 -13.91 11.74 3.06
C TRP A 21 -12.69 12.68 3.04
N VAL A 22 -12.90 14.01 2.94
CA VAL A 22 -11.80 14.99 2.96
C VAL A 22 -11.01 14.90 4.27
N ARG A 23 -11.70 14.78 5.42
CA ARG A 23 -11.05 14.60 6.72
C ARG A 23 -10.32 13.26 6.82
N GLY A 24 -10.87 12.21 6.23
CA GLY A 24 -10.26 10.88 6.17
C GLY A 24 -9.01 10.83 5.27
N ALA A 25 -8.97 11.64 4.21
CA ALA A 25 -7.83 11.75 3.30
C ALA A 25 -6.69 12.62 3.87
N ALA A 26 -6.99 13.60 4.73
CA ALA A 26 -6.01 14.57 5.24
C ALA A 26 -4.74 13.95 5.88
N PRO A 27 -4.82 12.88 6.70
CA PRO A 27 -3.63 12.21 7.23
C PRO A 27 -2.71 11.66 6.13
N TYR A 28 -3.28 11.04 5.10
CA TYR A 28 -2.54 10.49 3.97
C TYR A 28 -1.89 11.59 3.13
N ILE A 29 -2.59 12.70 2.90
CA ILE A 29 -2.03 13.88 2.23
C ILE A 29 -0.80 14.39 2.99
N HIS A 30 -0.88 14.50 4.32
CA HIS A 30 0.25 14.95 5.13
C HIS A 30 1.43 13.96 5.07
N ALA A 31 1.16 12.66 5.13
CA ALA A 31 2.18 11.61 5.10
C ALA A 31 2.91 11.52 3.74
N PHE A 32 2.20 11.74 2.63
CA PHE A 32 2.75 11.58 1.29
C PHE A 32 3.29 12.87 0.67
N ARG A 33 3.03 14.03 1.27
CA ARG A 33 3.59 15.30 0.80
C ARG A 33 5.11 15.26 0.80
N GLY A 34 5.72 15.60 -0.33
CA GLY A 34 7.17 15.56 -0.53
C GLY A 34 7.75 14.17 -0.72
N LYS A 35 6.93 13.10 -0.71
CA LYS A 35 7.37 11.74 -0.99
C LYS A 35 7.41 11.48 -2.50
N THR A 36 8.32 10.61 -2.91
CA THR A 36 8.48 10.23 -4.33
C THR A 36 7.70 8.98 -4.67
N PHE A 37 6.80 9.10 -5.64
CA PHE A 37 6.06 7.99 -6.23
C PHE A 37 6.56 7.76 -7.65
N VAL A 38 6.86 6.50 -7.99
CA VAL A 38 7.18 6.07 -9.34
C VAL A 38 5.98 5.31 -9.89
N ILE A 39 5.30 5.86 -10.89
CA ILE A 39 4.12 5.25 -11.52
C ILE A 39 4.53 4.71 -12.87
N ALA A 40 4.40 3.39 -13.03
CA ALA A 40 4.70 2.64 -14.21
C ALA A 40 3.42 2.16 -14.88
N PHE A 41 3.32 2.36 -16.18
CA PHE A 41 2.13 2.01 -16.94
C PHE A 41 2.45 1.59 -18.37
N GLY A 42 1.71 0.61 -18.88
CA GLY A 42 1.84 0.12 -20.24
C GLY A 42 1.38 1.10 -21.32
N GLY A 43 1.63 0.77 -22.59
CA GLY A 43 1.18 1.58 -23.71
C GLY A 43 -0.34 1.60 -23.88
N GLU A 44 -1.04 0.67 -23.24
CA GLU A 44 -2.48 0.48 -23.23
C GLU A 44 -3.20 1.67 -22.58
N VAL A 45 -2.58 2.33 -21.60
CA VAL A 45 -3.15 3.53 -20.94
C VAL A 45 -2.54 4.83 -21.42
N ALA A 46 -1.75 4.81 -22.50
CA ALA A 46 -1.14 6.00 -23.06
C ALA A 46 -2.05 6.76 -24.06
N SER A 47 -3.26 6.25 -24.33
CA SER A 47 -4.23 6.89 -25.24
C SER A 47 -5.69 6.75 -24.76
N GLY A 48 -6.60 7.52 -25.35
CA GLY A 48 -8.03 7.44 -25.07
C GLY A 48 -8.43 7.92 -23.67
N ASP A 49 -9.57 7.42 -23.18
CA ASP A 49 -10.17 7.83 -21.90
C ASP A 49 -9.29 7.46 -20.70
N SER A 50 -8.64 6.30 -20.72
CA SER A 50 -7.75 5.85 -19.64
C SER A 50 -6.56 6.80 -19.45
N ALA A 51 -6.01 7.33 -20.55
CA ALA A 51 -4.92 8.29 -20.49
C ALA A 51 -5.37 9.64 -19.90
N GLN A 52 -6.60 10.07 -20.18
CA GLN A 52 -7.17 11.26 -19.57
C GLN A 52 -7.35 11.07 -18.06
N ARG A 53 -7.95 9.96 -17.63
CA ARG A 53 -8.12 9.61 -16.20
C ARG A 53 -6.79 9.61 -15.46
N LEU A 54 -5.77 8.96 -16.04
CA LEU A 54 -4.42 8.94 -15.48
C LEU A 54 -3.82 10.36 -15.36
N ALA A 55 -4.02 11.21 -16.36
CA ALA A 55 -3.55 12.60 -16.31
C ALA A 55 -4.26 13.41 -15.22
N TYR A 56 -5.58 13.21 -15.01
CA TYR A 56 -6.34 13.82 -13.93
C TYR A 56 -5.79 13.41 -12.55
N ASP A 57 -5.59 12.11 -12.34
CA ASP A 57 -5.06 11.58 -11.09
C ASP A 57 -3.64 12.09 -10.82
N CYS A 58 -2.77 12.09 -11.84
CA CYS A 58 -1.42 12.62 -11.74
C CYS A 58 -1.40 14.11 -11.37
N ASN A 59 -2.29 14.92 -11.96
CA ASN A 59 -2.39 16.35 -11.64
C ASN A 59 -2.80 16.57 -10.19
N LEU A 60 -3.78 15.80 -9.69
CA LEU A 60 -4.18 15.88 -8.30
C LEU A 60 -3.05 15.46 -7.34
N LEU A 61 -2.35 14.36 -7.62
CA LEU A 61 -1.23 13.91 -6.81
C LEU A 61 -0.09 14.95 -6.78
N ALA A 62 0.25 15.53 -7.93
CA ALA A 62 1.25 16.59 -8.02
C ALA A 62 0.82 17.84 -7.21
N ALA A 63 -0.45 18.24 -7.31
CA ALA A 63 -1.00 19.39 -6.58
C ALA A 63 -1.03 19.17 -5.05
N LEU A 64 -1.14 17.93 -4.59
CA LEU A 64 -1.00 17.55 -3.18
C LEU A 64 0.48 17.55 -2.71
N GLY A 65 1.42 17.84 -3.61
CA GLY A 65 2.84 17.97 -3.31
C GLY A 65 3.61 16.65 -3.35
N ILE A 66 3.06 15.62 -3.99
CA ILE A 66 3.77 14.35 -4.22
C ILE A 66 4.75 14.54 -5.39
N ARG A 67 5.97 14.03 -5.24
CA ARG A 67 7.01 14.06 -6.28
C ARG A 67 6.76 12.90 -7.24
N LEU A 68 6.37 13.18 -8.48
CA LEU A 68 5.96 12.15 -9.44
C LEU A 68 7.04 11.86 -10.48
N VAL A 69 7.37 10.57 -10.61
CA VAL A 69 8.10 10.04 -11.75
C VAL A 69 7.19 9.06 -12.49
N LEU A 70 6.99 9.28 -13.78
CA LEU A 70 6.15 8.47 -14.65
C LEU A 70 7.04 7.67 -15.58
N VAL A 71 6.87 6.35 -15.64
CA VAL A 71 7.59 5.46 -16.55
C VAL A 71 6.57 4.81 -17.48
N HIS A 72 6.61 5.15 -18.76
CA HIS A 72 5.63 4.65 -19.73
C HIS A 72 6.18 3.47 -20.53
N GLY A 73 5.31 2.53 -20.89
CA GLY A 73 5.56 1.52 -21.90
C GLY A 73 4.95 1.92 -23.23
N ALA A 74 5.35 1.23 -24.30
CA ALA A 74 4.71 1.38 -25.60
C ALA A 74 4.72 0.07 -26.42
N ARG A 75 4.57 -1.09 -25.75
CA ARG A 75 4.59 -2.40 -26.44
C ARG A 75 3.57 -2.43 -27.60
N PRO A 76 2.28 -2.04 -27.43
CA PRO A 76 1.31 -2.01 -28.52
C PRO A 76 1.72 -1.09 -29.68
N GLN A 77 2.28 0.07 -29.38
CA GLN A 77 2.70 1.08 -30.35
C GLN A 77 3.91 0.60 -31.16
N ILE A 78 4.88 -0.04 -30.50
CA ILE A 78 6.03 -0.67 -31.15
C ILE A 78 5.54 -1.78 -32.09
N ASP A 79 4.61 -2.64 -31.65
CA ASP A 79 4.08 -3.73 -32.47
C ASP A 79 3.27 -3.21 -33.67
N ALA A 80 2.53 -2.13 -33.52
CA ALA A 80 1.84 -1.47 -34.62
C ALA A 80 2.85 -0.92 -35.65
N GLU A 81 3.93 -0.30 -35.19
CA GLU A 81 4.96 0.26 -36.06
C GLU A 81 5.79 -0.83 -36.76
N CYS A 82 6.08 -1.95 -36.08
CA CYS A 82 6.69 -3.13 -36.70
C CYS A 82 5.81 -3.68 -37.83
N ARG A 83 4.52 -3.92 -37.55
CA ARG A 83 3.55 -4.41 -38.55
C ARG A 83 3.42 -3.46 -39.74
N ARG A 84 3.40 -2.15 -39.50
CA ARG A 84 3.35 -1.13 -40.56
C ARG A 84 4.57 -1.19 -41.50
N ARG A 85 5.72 -1.64 -41.00
CA ARG A 85 6.95 -1.84 -41.78
C ARG A 85 7.15 -3.28 -42.28
N GLY A 86 6.17 -4.17 -42.06
CA GLY A 86 6.27 -5.58 -42.44
C GLY A 86 7.27 -6.38 -41.61
N LEU A 87 7.53 -5.96 -40.38
CA LEU A 87 8.38 -6.66 -39.42
C LEU A 87 7.53 -7.45 -38.43
N GLU A 88 7.95 -8.67 -38.11
CA GLU A 88 7.30 -9.52 -37.11
C GLU A 88 7.92 -9.28 -35.72
N PRO A 89 7.12 -8.92 -34.70
CA PRO A 89 7.58 -8.84 -33.31
C PRO A 89 8.12 -10.18 -32.82
N ARG A 90 9.30 -10.17 -32.18
CA ARG A 90 9.92 -11.35 -31.59
C ARG A 90 10.20 -11.13 -30.12
N PHE A 91 9.87 -12.13 -29.30
CA PHE A 91 10.08 -12.09 -27.86
C PHE A 91 10.73 -13.39 -27.38
N HIS A 92 11.56 -13.28 -26.36
CA HIS A 92 12.11 -14.42 -25.63
C HIS A 92 12.15 -14.07 -24.13
N ASN A 93 11.58 -14.94 -23.29
CA ASN A 93 11.43 -14.72 -21.84
C ASN A 93 10.82 -13.36 -21.48
N GLY A 94 9.77 -12.94 -22.19
CA GLY A 94 9.07 -11.66 -21.95
C GLY A 94 9.80 -10.41 -22.44
N LEU A 95 11.04 -10.54 -22.91
CA LEU A 95 11.83 -9.45 -23.49
C LEU A 95 11.75 -9.46 -25.03
N ARG A 96 11.55 -8.29 -25.61
CA ARG A 96 11.59 -8.11 -27.07
C ARG A 96 13.02 -8.34 -27.57
N ILE A 97 13.18 -9.06 -28.69
CA ILE A 97 14.45 -9.09 -29.42
C ILE A 97 14.44 -7.88 -30.36
N THR A 98 15.40 -6.96 -30.17
CA THR A 98 15.42 -5.67 -30.88
C THR A 98 16.59 -5.63 -31.85
N ASP A 99 16.37 -5.99 -33.10
CA ASP A 99 17.36 -5.75 -34.17
C ASP A 99 17.36 -4.29 -34.63
N ALA A 100 18.26 -3.93 -35.55
CA ALA A 100 18.40 -2.55 -36.03
C ALA A 100 17.10 -2.01 -36.67
N ALA A 101 16.36 -2.84 -37.41
CA ALA A 101 15.11 -2.43 -38.04
C ALA A 101 13.99 -2.22 -37.00
N THR A 102 13.91 -3.12 -36.03
CA THR A 102 12.99 -3.05 -34.88
C THR A 102 13.32 -1.84 -34.01
N LEU A 103 14.60 -1.50 -33.83
CA LEU A 103 15.02 -0.33 -33.06
C LEU A 103 14.48 0.97 -33.68
N GLU A 104 14.39 1.09 -35.00
CA GLU A 104 13.77 2.24 -35.65
C GLU A 104 12.26 2.31 -35.39
N CYS A 105 11.58 1.17 -35.26
CA CYS A 105 10.19 1.11 -34.80
C CYS A 105 10.05 1.55 -33.34
N VAL A 106 10.97 1.09 -32.47
CA VAL A 106 11.02 1.49 -31.07
C VAL A 106 11.19 2.99 -30.92
N LYS A 107 12.16 3.60 -31.63
CA LYS A 107 12.41 5.05 -31.60
C LYS A 107 11.15 5.84 -32.00
N ALA A 108 10.51 5.44 -33.10
CA ALA A 108 9.32 6.13 -33.60
C ALA A 108 8.15 6.02 -32.61
N ALA A 109 7.81 4.80 -32.17
CA ALA A 109 6.72 4.56 -31.25
C ALA A 109 6.94 5.30 -29.92
N MET A 110 8.12 5.18 -29.31
CA MET A 110 8.45 5.84 -28.04
C MET A 110 8.37 7.36 -28.12
N ALA A 111 8.85 7.95 -29.21
CA ALA A 111 8.80 9.40 -29.39
C ALA A 111 7.35 9.91 -29.50
N VAL A 112 6.52 9.24 -30.30
CA VAL A 112 5.11 9.60 -30.45
C VAL A 112 4.37 9.45 -29.12
N THR A 113 4.50 8.29 -28.47
CA THR A 113 3.84 8.03 -27.17
C THR A 113 4.26 9.03 -26.10
N ARG A 114 5.55 9.38 -26.04
CA ARG A 114 6.03 10.39 -25.10
C ARG A 114 5.38 11.75 -25.35
N ILE A 115 5.34 12.22 -26.61
CA ILE A 115 4.75 13.51 -26.98
C ILE A 115 3.25 13.54 -26.63
N GLU A 116 2.53 12.45 -26.88
CA GLU A 116 1.11 12.33 -26.54
C GLU A 116 0.87 12.40 -25.03
N VAL A 117 1.67 11.67 -24.24
CA VAL A 117 1.60 11.72 -22.77
C VAL A 117 1.97 13.12 -22.25
N GLU A 118 3.03 13.75 -22.76
CA GLU A 118 3.40 15.12 -22.39
C GLU A 118 2.25 16.11 -22.69
N ALA A 119 1.61 15.99 -23.85
CA ALA A 119 0.47 16.81 -24.23
C ALA A 119 -0.72 16.62 -23.28
N LEU A 120 -1.05 15.38 -22.93
CA LEU A 120 -2.13 15.04 -21.98
C LEU A 120 -1.88 15.62 -20.59
N LEU A 121 -0.66 15.44 -20.06
CA LEU A 121 -0.27 15.92 -18.74
C LEU A 121 -0.18 17.46 -18.68
N SER A 122 0.05 18.11 -19.82
CA SER A 122 0.15 19.57 -19.93
C SER A 122 -1.22 20.26 -20.09
N GLN A 123 -2.32 19.50 -20.21
CA GLN A 123 -3.65 20.10 -20.32
C GLN A 123 -4.00 20.81 -19.01
N GLY A 124 -4.14 22.13 -19.08
CA GLY A 124 -4.73 22.92 -18.00
C GLY A 124 -6.22 22.60 -17.92
N LEU A 125 -6.56 21.52 -17.22
CA LEU A 125 -7.87 20.86 -17.16
C LEU A 125 -9.04 21.85 -17.05
N PRO A 126 -9.63 22.30 -18.18
CA PRO A 126 -10.67 23.33 -18.16
C PRO A 126 -11.93 22.76 -17.52
N ASN A 127 -12.65 23.58 -16.74
CA ASN A 127 -13.87 23.16 -16.03
C ASN A 127 -13.67 22.07 -14.97
N THR A 128 -12.44 21.87 -14.49
CA THR A 128 -12.20 21.08 -13.28
C THR A 128 -11.81 21.99 -12.11
N PRO A 129 -11.91 21.53 -10.86
CA PRO A 129 -11.34 22.25 -9.71
C PRO A 129 -9.83 22.55 -9.85
N MET A 130 -9.16 21.86 -10.77
CA MET A 130 -7.74 22.04 -11.11
C MET A 130 -7.50 23.03 -12.26
N ALA A 131 -8.53 23.78 -12.70
CA ALA A 131 -8.39 24.79 -13.75
C ALA A 131 -7.31 25.84 -13.37
N GLY A 132 -6.31 26.00 -14.24
CA GLY A 132 -5.15 26.88 -14.01
C GLY A 132 -3.93 26.20 -13.39
N SER A 133 -4.05 24.96 -12.90
CA SER A 133 -2.92 24.09 -12.59
C SER A 133 -2.35 23.53 -13.90
N TYR A 134 -1.09 23.84 -14.20
CA TYR A 134 -0.35 23.21 -15.29
C TYR A 134 0.79 22.39 -14.69
N MET A 135 0.90 21.13 -15.08
CA MET A 135 2.05 20.33 -14.72
C MET A 135 3.20 20.65 -15.67
N ARG A 136 4.38 20.91 -15.12
CA ARG A 136 5.61 20.96 -15.91
C ARG A 136 6.13 19.54 -16.02
N VAL A 137 6.13 19.02 -17.25
CA VAL A 137 6.70 17.71 -17.53
C VAL A 137 8.13 17.88 -18.03
N THR A 138 9.04 17.11 -17.45
CA THR A 138 10.46 17.09 -17.81
C THR A 138 10.86 15.67 -18.17
N GLY A 139 11.91 15.53 -18.96
CA GLY A 139 12.50 14.23 -19.26
C GLY A 139 13.89 14.42 -19.83
N GLY A 140 14.70 13.37 -19.81
CA GLY A 140 16.11 13.47 -20.17
C GLY A 140 16.82 12.13 -20.25
N ASN A 141 18.13 12.20 -20.47
CA ASN A 141 18.99 11.02 -20.60
C ASN A 141 19.38 10.47 -19.22
N PHE A 142 18.40 10.06 -18.42
CA PHE A 142 18.63 9.63 -17.04
C PHE A 142 19.17 8.20 -16.92
N ILE A 143 19.20 7.44 -18.01
CA ILE A 143 19.49 6.00 -18.00
C ILE A 143 20.75 5.71 -18.79
N THR A 144 21.78 5.23 -18.10
CA THR A 144 22.88 4.52 -18.74
C THR A 144 22.48 3.05 -18.91
N ALA A 145 22.52 2.56 -20.14
CA ALA A 145 22.19 1.17 -20.48
C ALA A 145 23.43 0.34 -20.79
N ARG A 146 23.22 -0.97 -20.82
CA ARG A 146 24.14 -1.98 -21.34
C ARG A 146 23.33 -3.02 -22.14
N PRO A 147 23.92 -3.72 -23.12
CA PRO A 147 23.23 -4.81 -23.80
C PRO A 147 22.86 -5.92 -22.80
N VAL A 148 21.73 -6.59 -23.04
CA VAL A 148 21.45 -7.90 -22.40
C VAL A 148 22.45 -8.93 -22.91
N GLY A 149 22.80 -8.87 -24.20
CA GLY A 149 23.73 -9.79 -24.85
C GLY A 149 23.04 -11.07 -25.31
N VAL A 150 23.76 -12.19 -25.23
CA VAL A 150 23.24 -13.51 -25.63
C VAL A 150 22.85 -14.29 -24.39
N VAL A 151 21.58 -14.69 -24.30
CA VAL A 151 21.03 -15.52 -23.20
C VAL A 151 20.31 -16.70 -23.82
N ASP A 152 20.55 -17.92 -23.30
CA ASP A 152 19.97 -19.16 -23.81
C ASP A 152 20.18 -19.40 -25.32
N GLY A 153 21.29 -18.87 -25.85
CA GLY A 153 21.63 -18.94 -27.28
C GLY A 153 20.90 -17.92 -28.17
N ILE A 154 20.07 -17.03 -27.60
CA ILE A 154 19.36 -15.97 -28.31
C ILE A 154 20.09 -14.64 -28.13
N ASP A 155 20.47 -13.99 -29.23
CA ASP A 155 21.05 -12.65 -29.24
C ASP A 155 19.96 -11.57 -29.21
N TYR A 156 19.95 -10.79 -28.12
CA TYR A 156 19.00 -9.71 -27.87
C TYR A 156 19.34 -8.40 -28.60
N GLN A 157 20.54 -8.30 -29.19
CA GLN A 157 21.00 -7.16 -29.98
C GLN A 157 20.84 -5.81 -29.25
N PHE A 158 19.94 -4.93 -29.71
CA PHE A 158 19.69 -3.62 -29.11
C PHE A 158 18.71 -3.65 -27.95
N THR A 159 18.32 -4.83 -27.46
CA THR A 159 17.65 -4.94 -26.17
C THR A 159 18.69 -4.85 -25.05
N GLY A 160 18.45 -3.91 -24.13
CA GLY A 160 19.37 -3.59 -23.06
C GLY A 160 18.77 -3.79 -21.68
N ALA A 161 19.63 -3.68 -20.69
CA ALA A 161 19.31 -3.63 -19.27
C ALA A 161 19.84 -2.33 -18.67
N VAL A 162 19.20 -1.87 -17.60
CA VAL A 162 19.66 -0.69 -16.86
C VAL A 162 21.03 -0.96 -16.24
N ARG A 163 22.01 -0.12 -16.53
CA ARG A 163 23.33 -0.13 -15.86
C ARG A 163 23.36 0.85 -14.70
N LYS A 164 22.85 2.07 -14.90
CA LYS A 164 22.82 3.13 -13.89
C LYS A 164 21.67 4.10 -14.16
N ILE A 165 21.01 4.54 -13.09
CA ILE A 165 20.10 5.69 -13.09
C ILE A 165 20.85 6.91 -12.55
N ILE A 166 20.72 8.05 -13.22
CA ILE A 166 21.27 9.34 -12.80
C ILE A 166 20.24 10.02 -11.88
N ALA A 167 20.18 9.54 -10.64
CA ALA A 167 19.16 9.93 -9.66
C ALA A 167 19.28 11.40 -9.24
N GLU A 168 20.47 11.99 -9.32
CA GLU A 168 20.73 13.38 -8.96
C GLU A 168 19.94 14.36 -9.85
N GLU A 169 19.95 14.12 -11.17
CA GLU A 169 19.23 14.94 -12.15
C GLU A 169 17.71 14.79 -12.00
N ILE A 170 17.24 13.54 -11.81
CA ILE A 170 15.81 13.29 -11.55
C ILE A 170 15.36 14.02 -10.28
N ASN A 171 16.14 13.98 -9.21
CA ASN A 171 15.82 14.71 -7.98
C ASN A 171 15.84 16.23 -8.17
N ALA A 172 16.75 16.77 -8.97
CA ALA A 172 16.80 18.20 -9.26
C ALA A 172 15.53 18.69 -10.00
N ASP A 173 14.96 17.88 -10.89
CA ASP A 173 13.67 18.17 -11.53
C ASP A 173 12.51 18.07 -10.53
N LEU A 174 12.49 17.02 -9.71
CA LEU A 174 11.45 16.84 -8.69
C LEU A 174 11.48 17.93 -7.60
N ASP A 175 12.66 18.45 -7.24
CA ASP A 175 12.84 19.56 -6.29
C ASP A 175 12.26 20.88 -6.83
N GLN A 176 12.21 21.01 -8.15
CA GLN A 176 11.55 22.12 -8.83
C GLN A 176 10.04 21.90 -8.99
N HIS A 177 9.46 20.83 -8.43
CA HIS A 177 8.05 20.45 -8.61
C HIS A 177 7.69 20.10 -10.06
N ASN A 178 8.66 19.63 -10.85
CA ASN A 178 8.37 19.06 -12.16
C ASN A 178 7.90 17.60 -12.00
N VAL A 179 7.06 17.14 -12.91
CA VAL A 179 6.79 15.72 -13.12
C VAL A 179 7.85 15.19 -14.07
N VAL A 180 8.51 14.09 -13.71
CA VAL A 180 9.57 13.50 -14.54
C VAL A 180 8.98 12.34 -15.34
N LEU A 181 8.97 12.46 -16.68
CA LEU A 181 8.54 11.42 -17.60
C LEU A 181 9.74 10.68 -18.18
N ILE A 182 9.77 9.36 -18.00
CA ILE A 182 10.85 8.48 -18.42
C ILE A 182 10.33 7.50 -19.46
N SER A 183 10.99 7.49 -20.62
CA SER A 183 10.83 6.44 -21.64
C SER A 183 11.86 5.34 -21.40
N PRO A 184 11.53 4.06 -21.61
CA PRO A 184 12.41 2.91 -21.37
C PRO A 184 13.42 2.76 -22.53
N LEU A 185 14.21 3.81 -22.71
CA LEU A 185 15.33 3.91 -23.62
C LEU A 185 16.55 4.32 -22.81
N GLY A 186 17.68 3.69 -23.06
CA GLY A 186 18.93 4.06 -22.41
C GLY A 186 20.09 4.05 -23.39
N VAL A 187 21.12 4.81 -23.06
CA VAL A 187 22.31 4.94 -23.90
C VAL A 187 23.53 4.36 -23.20
N SER A 188 24.42 3.71 -23.95
CA SER A 188 25.74 3.34 -23.44
C SER A 188 26.69 4.54 -23.45
N PRO A 189 27.80 4.49 -22.71
CA PRO A 189 28.87 5.49 -22.83
C PRO A 189 29.48 5.59 -24.23
N ALA A 190 29.30 4.57 -25.08
CA ALA A 190 29.74 4.58 -26.48
C ALA A 190 28.72 5.27 -27.42
N GLY A 191 27.57 5.72 -26.91
CA GLY A 191 26.53 6.39 -27.69
C GLY A 191 25.53 5.44 -28.35
N GLU A 192 25.52 4.15 -28.01
CA GLU A 192 24.56 3.19 -28.53
C GLU A 192 23.24 3.24 -27.75
N LEU A 193 22.12 3.21 -28.48
CA LEU A 193 20.77 3.22 -27.90
C LEU A 193 20.26 1.80 -27.70
N PHE A 194 19.65 1.55 -26.55
CA PHE A 194 19.02 0.28 -26.21
C PHE A 194 17.54 0.45 -25.88
N ASN A 195 16.74 -0.52 -26.35
CA ASN A 195 15.36 -0.74 -25.93
C ASN A 195 15.36 -1.45 -24.57
N LEU A 196 14.72 -0.87 -23.56
CA LEU A 196 14.70 -1.40 -22.20
C LEU A 196 13.30 -1.91 -21.82
N CYS A 197 13.24 -2.76 -20.82
CA CYS A 197 11.98 -3.19 -20.21
C CYS A 197 11.43 -2.05 -19.32
N MET A 198 10.16 -1.66 -19.49
CA MET A 198 9.53 -0.60 -18.69
C MET A 198 9.54 -0.93 -17.20
N GLU A 199 9.27 -2.20 -16.92
CA GLU A 199 9.16 -2.82 -15.61
C GLU A 199 10.47 -2.70 -14.83
N GLU A 200 11.59 -3.07 -15.48
CA GLU A 200 12.94 -2.97 -14.90
C GLU A 200 13.41 -1.51 -14.80
N VAL A 201 13.02 -0.64 -15.74
CA VAL A 201 13.31 0.79 -15.66
C VAL A 201 12.61 1.41 -14.45
N ALA A 202 11.32 1.10 -14.24
CA ALA A 202 10.57 1.57 -13.10
C ALA A 202 11.15 1.06 -11.77
N GLU A 203 11.52 -0.23 -11.70
CA GLU A 203 12.25 -0.79 -10.56
C GLU A 203 13.54 0.00 -10.29
N ALA A 204 14.40 0.14 -11.30
CA ALA A 204 15.71 0.75 -11.14
C ALA A 204 15.60 2.22 -10.73
N VAL A 205 14.65 2.95 -11.29
CA VAL A 205 14.35 4.34 -10.93
C VAL A 205 13.83 4.42 -9.49
N ALA A 206 12.86 3.60 -9.10
CA ALA A 206 12.31 3.60 -7.75
C ALA A 206 13.38 3.27 -6.70
N VAL A 207 14.24 2.29 -6.98
CA VAL A 207 15.35 1.93 -6.09
C VAL A 207 16.37 3.06 -6.00
N ALA A 208 16.76 3.65 -7.13
CA ALA A 208 17.76 4.73 -7.16
C ALA A 208 17.29 5.99 -6.42
N LEU A 209 15.98 6.29 -6.49
CA LEU A 209 15.37 7.42 -5.81
C LEU A 209 14.95 7.12 -4.37
N LYS A 210 15.06 5.86 -3.92
CA LYS A 210 14.48 5.37 -2.66
C LYS A 210 13.01 5.78 -2.53
N ALA A 211 12.25 5.53 -3.59
CA ALA A 211 10.86 5.92 -3.68
C ALA A 211 10.04 5.36 -2.52
N GLU A 212 9.06 6.15 -2.06
CA GLU A 212 8.09 5.72 -1.05
C GLU A 212 7.18 4.64 -1.65
N LYS A 213 6.79 4.83 -2.92
CA LYS A 213 5.94 3.88 -3.64
C LYS A 213 6.44 3.66 -5.06
N LEU A 214 6.50 2.40 -5.47
CA LEU A 214 6.54 1.97 -6.86
C LEU A 214 5.14 1.45 -7.22
N ILE A 215 4.55 1.94 -8.30
CA ILE A 215 3.17 1.61 -8.66
C ILE A 215 3.17 1.08 -10.08
N TYR A 216 2.55 -0.08 -10.29
CA TYR A 216 2.30 -0.62 -11.61
C TYR A 216 0.79 -0.62 -11.88
N LEU A 217 0.40 -0.06 -13.03
CA LEU A 217 -0.97 -0.16 -13.54
C LEU A 217 -1.08 -1.42 -14.42
N CYS A 218 -1.79 -2.43 -13.92
CA CYS A 218 -1.94 -3.75 -14.55
C CYS A 218 -3.34 -4.00 -15.13
N ASP A 219 -3.44 -5.05 -15.92
CA ASP A 219 -4.67 -5.60 -16.49
C ASP A 219 -5.56 -6.39 -15.50
N ALA A 220 -5.37 -6.20 -14.19
CA ALA A 220 -6.08 -6.91 -13.13
C ALA A 220 -6.28 -6.04 -11.88
N PRO A 221 -7.28 -6.35 -11.03
CA PRO A 221 -7.46 -5.74 -9.70
C PRO A 221 -6.21 -5.78 -8.80
N GLY A 222 -5.39 -6.81 -8.96
CA GLY A 222 -4.23 -7.10 -8.13
C GLY A 222 -3.97 -8.61 -8.11
N LEU A 223 -3.29 -9.10 -7.08
CA LEU A 223 -3.12 -10.54 -6.87
C LEU A 223 -4.41 -11.15 -6.33
N LEU A 224 -4.78 -12.31 -6.85
CA LEU A 224 -5.97 -13.04 -6.42
C LEU A 224 -5.59 -14.29 -5.62
N ASP A 225 -6.38 -14.63 -4.61
CA ASP A 225 -6.27 -15.90 -3.90
C ASP A 225 -6.88 -17.07 -4.72
N ALA A 226 -6.77 -18.30 -4.19
CA ALA A 226 -7.29 -19.50 -4.85
C ALA A 226 -8.82 -19.47 -5.06
N GLU A 227 -9.55 -18.64 -4.30
CA GLU A 227 -10.98 -18.43 -4.44
C GLU A 227 -11.34 -17.25 -5.37
N GLY A 228 -10.34 -16.61 -5.98
CA GLY A 228 -10.52 -15.48 -6.90
C GLY A 228 -10.79 -14.14 -6.20
N ARG A 229 -10.48 -14.02 -4.90
CA ARG A 229 -10.64 -12.77 -4.14
C ARG A 229 -9.35 -11.97 -4.17
N LEU A 230 -9.47 -10.64 -4.22
CA LEU A 230 -8.33 -9.74 -4.14
C LEU A 230 -7.57 -9.93 -2.82
N ILE A 231 -6.25 -10.00 -2.94
CA ILE A 231 -5.34 -9.96 -1.81
C ILE A 231 -4.85 -8.51 -1.66
N ASP A 232 -5.43 -7.80 -0.69
CA ASP A 232 -5.13 -6.38 -0.45
C ASP A 232 -3.65 -6.13 -0.11
N SER A 233 -2.99 -7.11 0.52
CA SER A 233 -1.59 -6.98 0.90
C SER A 233 -0.85 -8.30 1.02
N VAL A 234 0.42 -8.28 0.62
CA VAL A 234 1.34 -9.41 0.70
C VAL A 234 2.74 -8.96 1.12
N THR A 235 3.44 -9.82 1.84
CA THR A 235 4.88 -9.67 2.01
C THR A 235 5.62 -10.13 0.75
N ALA A 236 6.84 -9.65 0.56
CA ALA A 236 7.68 -10.05 -0.56
C ALA A 236 7.89 -11.57 -0.62
N ASP A 237 8.00 -12.24 0.52
CA ASP A 237 8.20 -13.69 0.57
C ASP A 237 6.91 -14.47 0.30
N GLU A 238 5.74 -13.92 0.63
CA GLU A 238 4.44 -14.50 0.23
C GLU A 238 4.21 -14.37 -1.27
N ALA A 239 4.43 -13.17 -1.81
CA ALA A 239 4.31 -12.90 -3.23
C ALA A 239 5.31 -13.72 -4.07
N GLU A 240 6.53 -13.96 -3.58
CA GLU A 240 7.50 -14.83 -4.27
C GLU A 240 6.99 -16.28 -4.35
N ARG A 241 6.38 -16.81 -3.28
CA ARG A 241 5.76 -18.14 -3.32
C ARG A 241 4.60 -18.21 -4.29
N MET A 242 3.77 -17.17 -4.36
CA MET A 242 2.69 -17.09 -5.35
C MET A 242 3.22 -17.06 -6.78
N LEU A 243 4.30 -16.31 -7.02
CA LEU A 243 4.99 -16.26 -8.30
C LEU A 243 5.51 -17.64 -8.74
N GLU A 244 6.11 -18.39 -7.81
CA GLU A 244 6.60 -19.75 -8.07
C GLU A 244 5.47 -20.76 -8.34
N ALA A 245 4.33 -20.58 -7.67
CA ALA A 245 3.15 -21.43 -7.86
C ALA A 245 2.39 -21.12 -9.17
N GLY A 246 2.51 -19.90 -9.71
CA GLY A 246 1.80 -19.46 -10.91
C GLY A 246 0.30 -19.24 -10.71
N GLU A 247 -0.17 -19.13 -9.48
CA GLU A 247 -1.60 -18.99 -9.15
C GLU A 247 -2.06 -17.53 -9.26
N GLY A 248 -3.13 -17.29 -10.03
CA GLY A 248 -3.80 -15.98 -10.05
C GLY A 248 -3.02 -14.84 -10.72
N LEU A 249 -2.08 -15.16 -11.61
CA LEU A 249 -1.24 -14.17 -12.31
C LEU A 249 -1.69 -13.96 -13.76
N THR A 250 -1.92 -12.70 -14.14
CA THR A 250 -2.08 -12.27 -15.53
C THR A 250 -0.72 -12.02 -16.18
N GLU A 251 -0.71 -11.67 -17.47
CA GLU A 251 0.52 -11.36 -18.20
C GLU A 251 1.28 -10.18 -17.57
N ASP A 252 0.58 -9.08 -17.27
CA ASP A 252 1.17 -7.91 -16.60
C ASP A 252 1.71 -8.29 -15.21
N LEU A 253 0.96 -9.06 -14.43
CA LEU A 253 1.39 -9.48 -13.09
C LEU A 253 2.65 -10.35 -13.14
N HIS A 254 2.78 -11.23 -14.14
CA HIS A 254 4.01 -12.00 -14.36
C HIS A 254 5.23 -11.12 -14.66
N LEU A 255 5.05 -9.98 -15.32
CA LEU A 255 6.12 -9.03 -15.64
C LEU A 255 6.43 -8.08 -14.46
N PHE A 256 5.40 -7.65 -13.73
CA PHE A 256 5.51 -6.60 -12.71
C PHE A 256 5.92 -7.15 -11.35
N LEU A 257 5.37 -8.29 -10.94
CA LEU A 257 5.60 -8.84 -9.60
C LEU A 257 7.09 -9.13 -9.31
N PRO A 258 7.89 -9.73 -10.23
CA PRO A 258 9.32 -9.93 -9.99
C PRO A 258 10.07 -8.61 -9.75
N CYS A 259 9.71 -7.55 -10.48
CA CYS A 259 10.31 -6.23 -10.35
C CYS A 259 9.90 -5.55 -9.04
N ALA A 260 8.62 -5.64 -8.67
CA ALA A 260 8.10 -5.17 -7.39
C ALA A 260 8.81 -5.82 -6.18
N LEU A 261 9.00 -7.15 -6.23
CA LEU A 261 9.72 -7.91 -5.21
C LEU A 261 11.16 -7.42 -5.04
N ARG A 262 11.90 -7.26 -6.15
CA ARG A 262 13.28 -6.74 -6.12
C ARG A 262 13.32 -5.31 -5.60
N ALA A 263 12.38 -4.46 -6.02
CA ALA A 263 12.30 -3.07 -5.58
C ALA A 263 12.16 -2.96 -4.05
N VAL A 264 11.18 -3.67 -3.46
CA VAL A 264 10.95 -3.59 -2.01
C VAL A 264 12.08 -4.20 -1.20
N ARG A 265 12.70 -5.29 -1.70
CA ARG A 265 13.90 -5.89 -1.08
C ARG A 265 15.10 -4.94 -1.11
N ARG A 266 15.18 -4.06 -2.12
CA ARG A 266 16.25 -3.07 -2.32
C ARG A 266 15.95 -1.70 -1.70
N GLY A 267 14.87 -1.57 -0.92
CA GLY A 267 14.62 -0.40 -0.08
C GLY A 267 13.53 0.55 -0.55
N VAL A 268 12.79 0.21 -1.61
CA VAL A 268 11.49 0.87 -1.88
C VAL A 268 10.52 0.48 -0.77
N ALA A 269 9.80 1.45 -0.18
CA ALA A 269 8.97 1.17 0.99
C ALA A 269 7.81 0.22 0.64
N ARG A 270 7.09 0.49 -0.46
CA ARG A 270 5.99 -0.36 -0.95
C ARG A 270 5.95 -0.40 -2.46
N ALA A 271 5.53 -1.54 -3.01
CA ALA A 271 5.10 -1.64 -4.38
C ALA A 271 3.59 -1.88 -4.45
N HIS A 272 2.90 -1.30 -5.43
CA HIS A 272 1.46 -1.38 -5.60
C HIS A 272 1.14 -1.94 -6.99
N LEU A 273 0.20 -2.89 -7.03
CA LEU A 273 -0.39 -3.42 -8.26
C LEU A 273 -1.84 -2.93 -8.30
N ILE A 274 -2.18 -2.10 -9.28
CA ILE A 274 -3.48 -1.42 -9.34
C ILE A 274 -4.09 -1.64 -10.73
N ASP A 275 -5.38 -1.93 -10.76
CA ASP A 275 -6.15 -2.03 -12.01
C ASP A 275 -6.08 -0.72 -12.80
N ARG A 276 -5.61 -0.81 -14.02
CA ARG A 276 -5.47 0.32 -14.94
C ARG A 276 -6.81 0.85 -15.46
N ASP A 277 -7.87 0.04 -15.41
CA ASP A 277 -9.19 0.37 -15.92
C ASP A 277 -10.13 0.93 -14.83
N LEU A 278 -9.71 0.86 -13.56
CA LEU A 278 -10.44 1.41 -12.43
C LEU A 278 -10.33 2.95 -12.37
N ASP A 279 -11.45 3.63 -12.58
CA ASP A 279 -11.54 5.09 -12.50
C ASP A 279 -11.21 5.60 -11.09
N GLY A 280 -10.24 6.52 -11.00
CA GLY A 280 -9.71 7.01 -9.74
C GLY A 280 -8.94 5.97 -8.92
N GLY A 281 -8.51 4.86 -9.53
CA GLY A 281 -7.82 3.76 -8.83
C GLY A 281 -6.60 4.21 -8.03
N LEU A 282 -5.80 5.15 -8.57
CA LEU A 282 -4.66 5.73 -7.85
C LEU A 282 -5.11 6.50 -6.59
N LEU A 283 -6.16 7.30 -6.70
CA LEU A 283 -6.67 8.10 -5.59
C LEU A 283 -7.29 7.22 -4.50
N LEU A 284 -8.06 6.21 -4.92
CA LEU A 284 -8.65 5.24 -4.01
C LEU A 284 -7.56 4.45 -3.28
N GLU A 285 -6.51 4.02 -3.98
CA GLU A 285 -5.40 3.28 -3.36
C GLU A 285 -4.66 4.10 -2.29
N PHE A 286 -4.45 5.40 -2.51
CA PHE A 286 -3.62 6.20 -1.61
C PHE A 286 -4.40 6.97 -0.54
N PHE A 287 -5.65 7.35 -0.80
CA PHE A 287 -6.43 8.19 0.10
C PHE A 287 -7.60 7.45 0.76
N THR A 288 -7.72 6.14 0.53
CA THR A 288 -8.62 5.29 1.30
C THR A 288 -7.83 4.30 2.13
N HIS A 289 -8.47 3.83 3.19
CA HIS A 289 -7.82 2.90 4.10
C HIS A 289 -7.75 1.47 3.54
N ALA A 290 -8.79 1.03 2.85
CA ALA A 290 -8.86 -0.31 2.27
C ALA A 290 -7.91 -0.47 1.07
N GLY A 291 -7.67 0.62 0.34
CA GLY A 291 -7.08 0.53 -0.99
C GLY A 291 -8.03 -0.18 -1.97
N VAL A 292 -7.54 -0.38 -3.18
CA VAL A 292 -8.25 -1.09 -4.27
C VAL A 292 -7.36 -2.08 -4.99
N GLY A 293 -6.05 -2.05 -4.75
CA GLY A 293 -5.08 -2.95 -5.35
C GLY A 293 -4.39 -3.86 -4.35
N THR A 294 -3.29 -4.47 -4.79
CA THR A 294 -2.42 -5.26 -3.92
C THR A 294 -1.18 -4.47 -3.53
N VAL A 295 -0.95 -4.37 -2.22
CA VAL A 295 0.28 -3.80 -1.66
C VAL A 295 1.32 -4.89 -1.41
N VAL A 296 2.45 -4.82 -2.10
CA VAL A 296 3.63 -5.65 -1.86
C VAL A 296 4.59 -4.88 -0.94
N SER A 297 5.02 -5.52 0.14
CA SER A 297 5.89 -4.90 1.15
C SER A 297 6.95 -5.86 1.66
N ARG A 298 8.07 -5.35 2.18
CA ARG A 298 9.14 -6.22 2.72
C ARG A 298 8.73 -6.94 4.01
N ALA A 299 7.88 -6.30 4.81
CA ALA A 299 7.42 -6.82 6.09
C ALA A 299 5.89 -6.62 6.17
N PRO A 300 5.17 -7.42 6.97
CA PRO A 300 3.72 -7.30 7.09
C PRO A 300 3.26 -5.87 7.37
N LEU A 301 2.19 -5.43 6.71
CA LEU A 301 1.62 -4.08 6.87
C LEU A 301 1.19 -3.76 8.30
N PHE A 302 0.87 -4.79 9.08
CA PHE A 302 0.52 -4.69 10.49
C PHE A 302 1.67 -5.20 11.32
N ARG A 303 2.31 -4.30 12.05
CA ARG A 303 3.41 -4.65 12.94
C ARG A 303 2.88 -4.83 14.36
N LEU A 304 2.80 -6.08 14.81
CA LEU A 304 2.63 -6.38 16.23
C LEU A 304 3.97 -6.22 16.97
N ARG A 305 3.97 -5.38 18.00
CA ARG A 305 5.14 -5.19 18.90
C ARG A 305 4.69 -4.85 20.32
N GLU A 306 5.61 -4.89 21.27
CA GLU A 306 5.36 -4.32 22.59
C GLU A 306 5.36 -2.79 22.50
N ALA A 307 4.55 -2.16 23.34
CA ALA A 307 4.50 -0.71 23.43
C ALA A 307 5.73 -0.16 24.16
N THR A 308 6.10 1.06 23.81
CA THR A 308 7.18 1.83 24.41
C THR A 308 6.63 3.13 24.96
N ILE A 309 7.42 3.87 25.74
CA ILE A 309 6.98 5.14 26.33
C ILE A 309 6.54 6.17 25.28
N GLU A 310 7.10 6.11 24.06
CA GLU A 310 6.76 7.00 22.95
C GLU A 310 5.33 6.77 22.43
N ASP A 311 4.79 5.58 22.64
CA ASP A 311 3.46 5.18 22.16
C ASP A 311 2.31 5.71 23.04
N VAL A 312 2.60 6.19 24.25
CA VAL A 312 1.56 6.54 25.25
C VAL A 312 0.54 7.53 24.68
N ALA A 313 1.00 8.56 23.97
CA ALA A 313 0.11 9.58 23.41
C ALA A 313 -0.84 8.99 22.36
N ALA A 314 -0.31 8.16 21.45
CA ALA A 314 -1.10 7.48 20.43
C ALA A 314 -2.05 6.43 21.04
N LEU A 315 -1.59 5.71 22.07
CA LEU A 315 -2.40 4.75 22.81
C LEU A 315 -3.58 5.41 23.51
N VAL A 316 -3.38 6.56 24.15
CA VAL A 316 -4.46 7.37 24.73
C VAL A 316 -5.48 7.75 23.66
N ALA A 317 -5.03 8.25 22.51
CA ALA A 317 -5.92 8.62 21.40
C ALA A 317 -6.72 7.41 20.88
N LEU A 318 -6.09 6.24 20.80
CA LEU A 318 -6.71 4.99 20.36
C LEU A 318 -7.84 4.53 21.29
N ILE A 319 -7.63 4.57 22.61
CA ILE A 319 -8.57 3.99 23.58
C ILE A 319 -9.65 4.96 24.06
N SER A 320 -9.38 6.27 24.03
CA SER A 320 -10.28 7.32 24.57
C SER A 320 -11.74 7.21 24.07
N PRO A 321 -12.01 6.95 22.77
CA PRO A 321 -13.40 6.79 22.29
C PRO A 321 -14.13 5.62 22.95
N MET A 322 -13.43 4.51 23.19
CA MET A 322 -14.00 3.32 23.84
C MET A 322 -14.11 3.46 25.36
N GLU A 323 -13.33 4.34 25.97
CA GLU A 323 -13.52 4.71 27.39
C GLU A 323 -14.76 5.60 27.54
N ALA A 324 -14.97 6.55 26.61
CA ALA A 324 -16.10 7.46 26.62
C ALA A 324 -17.45 6.75 26.41
N ASP A 325 -17.49 5.69 25.60
CA ASP A 325 -18.71 4.89 25.38
C ASP A 325 -18.92 3.75 26.41
N GLY A 326 -18.01 3.63 27.38
CA GLY A 326 -18.04 2.64 28.47
C GLY A 326 -17.57 1.23 28.10
N THR A 327 -17.16 0.99 26.85
CA THR A 327 -16.63 -0.29 26.38
C THR A 327 -15.33 -0.67 27.09
N LEU A 328 -14.45 0.30 27.35
CA LEU A 328 -13.22 0.15 28.13
C LEU A 328 -13.32 0.87 29.48
N VAL A 329 -12.49 0.42 30.43
CA VAL A 329 -12.30 1.11 31.70
C VAL A 329 -11.36 2.28 31.46
N ARG A 330 -11.72 3.47 31.99
CA ARG A 330 -10.90 4.68 31.89
C ARG A 330 -9.53 4.49 32.51
N ARG A 331 -8.47 4.89 31.81
CA ARG A 331 -7.08 4.87 32.29
C ARG A 331 -6.47 6.27 32.23
N GLY A 332 -5.84 6.68 33.33
CA GLY A 332 -5.06 7.91 33.36
C GLY A 332 -3.79 7.76 32.53
N ARG A 333 -3.31 8.86 31.95
CA ARG A 333 -2.05 8.89 31.20
C ARG A 333 -0.87 8.39 32.05
N GLU A 334 -0.79 8.83 33.31
CA GLU A 334 0.27 8.43 34.24
C GLU A 334 0.31 6.90 34.47
N LEU A 335 -0.87 6.26 34.54
CA LEU A 335 -0.97 4.80 34.68
C LEU A 335 -0.47 4.10 33.42
N LEU A 336 -0.79 4.63 32.24
CA LEU A 336 -0.30 4.08 30.98
C LEU A 336 1.22 4.23 30.86
N GLU A 337 1.79 5.34 31.31
CA GLU A 337 3.25 5.55 31.34
C GLU A 337 3.95 4.54 32.25
N GLN A 338 3.37 4.25 33.44
CA GLN A 338 3.92 3.28 34.39
C GLN A 338 3.78 1.83 33.94
N GLU A 339 2.70 1.50 33.23
CA GLU A 339 2.37 0.12 32.87
C GLU A 339 2.61 -0.20 31.38
N ILE A 340 3.29 0.69 30.64
CA ILE A 340 3.40 0.61 29.18
C ILE A 340 3.95 -0.73 28.66
N GLU A 341 4.88 -1.33 29.41
CA GLU A 341 5.49 -2.64 29.08
C GLU A 341 4.48 -3.81 29.08
N ARG A 342 3.32 -3.62 29.71
CA ARG A 342 2.23 -4.60 29.69
C ARG A 342 1.48 -4.60 28.37
N PHE A 343 1.57 -3.52 27.60
CA PHE A 343 0.82 -3.35 26.35
C PHE A 343 1.56 -3.92 25.16
N THR A 344 0.82 -4.64 24.34
CA THR A 344 1.15 -4.99 22.96
C THR A 344 0.30 -4.11 22.05
N VAL A 345 0.91 -3.55 21.01
CA VAL A 345 0.26 -2.66 20.04
C VAL A 345 0.36 -3.23 18.62
N VAL A 346 -0.61 -2.87 17.79
CA VAL A 346 -0.57 -3.04 16.34
C VAL A 346 -0.36 -1.68 15.72
N GLU A 347 0.71 -1.56 14.95
CA GLU A 347 1.06 -0.38 14.18
C GLU A 347 0.83 -0.62 12.69
N HIS A 348 0.27 0.37 12.01
CA HIS A 348 0.09 0.41 10.57
C HIS A 348 0.47 1.80 10.08
N ASP A 349 1.48 1.90 9.20
CA ASP A 349 2.01 3.19 8.69
C ASP A 349 2.38 4.21 9.78
N GLY A 350 3.01 3.74 10.86
CA GLY A 350 3.39 4.60 12.00
C GLY A 350 2.23 5.02 12.90
N VAL A 351 1.01 4.56 12.61
CA VAL A 351 -0.19 4.85 13.40
C VAL A 351 -0.59 3.60 14.19
N LEU A 352 -0.92 3.77 15.48
CA LEU A 352 -1.46 2.69 16.29
C LEU A 352 -2.93 2.45 15.95
N VAL A 353 -3.22 1.23 15.51
CA VAL A 353 -4.56 0.81 15.06
C VAL A 353 -5.18 -0.23 15.98
N GLY A 354 -4.39 -0.79 16.90
CA GLY A 354 -4.89 -1.71 17.92
C GLY A 354 -3.97 -1.84 19.11
N CYS A 355 -4.51 -2.28 20.24
CA CYS A 355 -3.74 -2.59 21.44
C CYS A 355 -4.40 -3.70 22.26
N ALA A 356 -3.61 -4.32 23.13
CA ALA A 356 -4.04 -5.23 24.18
C ALA A 356 -3.01 -5.21 25.31
N ALA A 357 -3.45 -5.43 26.55
CA ALA A 357 -2.58 -5.48 27.72
C ALA A 357 -2.67 -6.82 28.44
N LEU A 358 -1.53 -7.29 28.95
CA LEU A 358 -1.43 -8.50 29.78
C LEU A 358 -1.13 -8.11 31.23
N TYR A 359 -2.02 -8.48 32.15
CA TYR A 359 -1.84 -8.28 33.59
C TYR A 359 -1.61 -9.64 34.27
N PRO A 360 -0.38 -9.97 34.69
CA PRO A 360 -0.09 -11.26 35.31
C PRO A 360 -0.51 -11.29 36.79
N PHE A 361 -1.00 -12.45 37.22
CA PHE A 361 -1.28 -12.81 38.62
C PHE A 361 -0.49 -14.08 38.95
N SER A 362 0.82 -13.91 39.21
CA SER A 362 1.76 -15.02 39.37
C SER A 362 1.39 -15.98 40.51
N GLU A 363 0.78 -15.50 41.59
CA GLU A 363 0.34 -16.34 42.72
C GLU A 363 -0.80 -17.30 42.34
N ASP A 364 -1.59 -16.96 41.31
CA ASP A 364 -2.76 -17.72 40.86
C ASP A 364 -2.49 -18.50 39.54
N ASN A 365 -1.25 -18.52 39.04
CA ASN A 365 -0.84 -19.01 37.71
C ASN A 365 -1.77 -18.51 36.58
N ALA A 366 -2.17 -17.25 36.68
CA ALA A 366 -3.20 -16.66 35.83
C ALA A 366 -2.76 -15.30 35.29
N ALA A 367 -3.42 -14.84 34.23
CA ALA A 367 -3.36 -13.46 33.78
C ALA A 367 -4.73 -12.94 33.35
N GLU A 368 -4.85 -11.63 33.25
CA GLU A 368 -5.95 -10.95 32.59
C GLU A 368 -5.49 -10.35 31.24
N LEU A 369 -6.26 -10.63 30.20
CA LEU A 369 -6.26 -9.85 28.98
C LEU A 369 -7.15 -8.62 29.22
N ALA A 370 -6.55 -7.44 29.20
CA ALA A 370 -7.24 -6.17 29.35
C ALA A 370 -7.01 -5.27 28.13
N CYS A 371 -7.83 -4.23 27.99
CA CYS A 371 -7.65 -3.19 26.97
C CYS A 371 -7.54 -3.70 25.52
N LEU A 372 -8.20 -4.81 25.18
CA LEU A 372 -8.25 -5.24 23.79
C LEU A 372 -9.09 -4.25 22.99
N ALA A 373 -8.43 -3.51 22.10
CA ALA A 373 -9.03 -2.48 21.29
C ALA A 373 -8.46 -2.54 19.87
N VAL A 374 -9.34 -2.36 18.89
CA VAL A 374 -8.97 -2.12 17.50
C VAL A 374 -9.86 -0.96 17.03
N THR A 375 -9.24 0.00 16.35
CA THR A 375 -9.95 1.13 15.74
C THR A 375 -11.10 0.62 14.86
N PRO A 376 -12.27 1.29 14.83
CA PRO A 376 -13.44 0.84 14.08
C PRO A 376 -13.15 0.38 12.65
N GLU A 377 -12.25 1.08 11.98
CA GLU A 377 -11.86 0.90 10.59
C GLU A 377 -11.16 -0.44 10.34
N TYR A 378 -10.47 -1.00 11.36
CA TYR A 378 -9.64 -2.20 11.23
C TYR A 378 -10.22 -3.44 11.94
N ARG A 379 -11.43 -3.34 12.51
CA ARG A 379 -12.00 -4.44 13.32
C ARG A 379 -12.19 -5.74 12.54
N ARG A 380 -12.31 -5.67 11.21
CA ARG A 380 -12.47 -6.84 10.33
C ARG A 380 -11.16 -7.37 9.74
N ALA A 381 -10.04 -6.69 9.97
CA ALA A 381 -8.72 -7.10 9.48
C ALA A 381 -8.06 -8.22 10.33
N GLY A 382 -8.83 -8.90 11.20
CA GLY A 382 -8.32 -9.96 12.07
C GLY A 382 -7.33 -9.51 13.15
N LEU A 383 -7.12 -8.21 13.35
CA LEU A 383 -6.14 -7.68 14.30
C LEU A 383 -6.44 -8.04 15.75
N GLY A 384 -7.73 -8.10 16.12
CA GLY A 384 -8.15 -8.55 17.45
C GLY A 384 -7.70 -9.99 17.74
N ASP A 385 -7.81 -10.87 16.75
CA ASP A 385 -7.34 -12.26 16.83
C ASP A 385 -5.81 -12.35 16.95
N GLN A 386 -5.10 -11.51 16.21
CA GLN A 386 -3.63 -11.45 16.29
C GLN A 386 -3.16 -10.96 17.65
N LEU A 387 -3.77 -9.90 18.19
CA LEU A 387 -3.52 -9.37 19.53
C LEU A 387 -3.79 -10.43 20.60
N LEU A 388 -4.94 -11.11 20.55
CA LEU A 388 -5.27 -12.19 21.48
C LEU A 388 -4.21 -13.30 21.45
N ARG A 389 -3.86 -13.83 20.27
CA ARG A 389 -2.84 -14.88 20.14
C ARG A 389 -1.47 -14.43 20.64
N ARG A 390 -1.13 -13.15 20.50
CA ARG A 390 0.13 -12.59 21.03
C ARG A 390 0.11 -12.56 22.55
N ILE A 391 -0.99 -12.12 23.16
CA ILE A 391 -1.16 -12.08 24.61
C ILE A 391 -1.13 -13.49 25.21
N GLU A 392 -1.83 -14.46 24.60
CA GLU A 392 -1.78 -15.86 25.04
C GLU A 392 -0.35 -16.44 24.98
N ARG A 393 0.42 -16.14 23.93
CA ARG A 393 1.84 -16.56 23.84
C ARG A 393 2.70 -15.92 24.92
N ARG A 394 2.51 -14.63 25.22
CA ARG A 394 3.21 -13.94 26.31
C ARG A 394 2.88 -14.56 27.67
N ALA A 395 1.61 -14.87 27.92
CA ALA A 395 1.17 -15.53 29.15
C ALA A 395 1.78 -16.93 29.31
N ARG A 396 1.76 -17.76 28.25
CA ARG A 396 2.41 -19.08 28.26
C ARG A 396 3.92 -18.99 28.50
N ALA A 397 4.58 -18.00 27.90
CA ALA A 397 6.02 -17.78 28.09
C ALA A 397 6.38 -17.37 29.53
N GLN A 398 5.42 -16.83 30.28
CA GLN A 398 5.56 -16.53 31.72
C GLN A 398 5.14 -17.71 32.62
N GLY A 399 4.79 -18.87 32.04
CA GLY A 399 4.35 -20.05 32.79
C GLY A 399 2.92 -19.96 33.34
N LEU A 400 2.10 -19.05 32.81
CA LEU A 400 0.71 -18.88 33.24
C LEU A 400 -0.20 -19.84 32.49
N GLU A 401 -1.18 -20.40 33.20
CA GLU A 401 -2.02 -21.51 32.72
C GLU A 401 -3.45 -21.05 32.35
N ARG A 402 -3.87 -19.89 32.85
CA ARG A 402 -5.24 -19.38 32.66
C ARG A 402 -5.24 -17.92 32.25
N LEU A 403 -6.07 -17.59 31.27
CA LEU A 403 -6.29 -16.22 30.81
C LEU A 403 -7.74 -15.79 31.06
N PHE A 404 -7.90 -14.72 31.81
CA PHE A 404 -9.18 -14.13 32.16
C PHE A 404 -9.46 -12.90 31.29
N VAL A 405 -10.74 -12.64 31.02
CA VAL A 405 -11.20 -11.40 30.42
C VAL A 405 -12.51 -10.95 31.04
N LEU A 406 -12.64 -9.63 31.25
CA LEU A 406 -13.84 -9.00 31.76
C LEU A 406 -14.45 -8.12 30.66
N THR A 407 -15.68 -8.41 30.25
CA THR A 407 -16.33 -7.66 29.16
C THR A 407 -17.79 -7.32 29.48
N THR A 408 -18.24 -6.17 28.99
CA THR A 408 -19.64 -5.72 29.08
C THR A 408 -20.40 -5.92 27.76
N ARG A 409 -19.71 -5.95 26.61
CA ARG A 409 -20.35 -5.93 25.28
C ARG A 409 -19.87 -7.02 24.32
N THR A 410 -18.66 -7.56 24.51
CA THR A 410 -17.98 -8.43 23.51
C THR A 410 -17.95 -9.91 23.89
N ALA A 411 -18.92 -10.37 24.68
CA ALA A 411 -18.95 -11.75 25.21
C ALA A 411 -18.91 -12.85 24.12
N HIS A 412 -19.69 -12.70 23.04
CA HIS A 412 -19.75 -13.71 21.97
C HIS A 412 -18.40 -13.91 21.27
N TRP A 413 -17.69 -12.82 21.00
CA TRP A 413 -16.37 -12.85 20.35
C TRP A 413 -15.37 -13.71 21.14
N PHE A 414 -15.35 -13.59 22.47
CA PHE A 414 -14.48 -14.41 23.33
C PHE A 414 -14.94 -15.88 23.40
N ARG A 415 -16.25 -16.14 23.45
CA ARG A 415 -16.78 -17.52 23.46
C ARG A 415 -16.38 -18.30 22.22
N GLU A 416 -16.45 -17.68 21.06
CA GLU A 416 -16.00 -18.27 19.78
C GLU A 416 -14.50 -18.61 19.78
N ARG A 417 -13.72 -18.01 20.68
CA ARG A 417 -12.25 -18.16 20.78
C ARG A 417 -11.82 -19.02 21.96
N GLY A 418 -12.75 -19.82 22.50
CA GLY A 418 -12.48 -20.83 23.52
C GLY A 418 -12.54 -20.32 24.96
N PHE A 419 -13.09 -19.13 25.20
CA PHE A 419 -13.35 -18.65 26.55
C PHE A 419 -14.70 -19.15 27.07
N SER A 420 -14.73 -19.59 28.33
CA SER A 420 -15.95 -20.02 29.03
C SER A 420 -16.38 -18.95 30.05
N GLU A 421 -17.68 -18.67 30.14
CA GLU A 421 -18.23 -17.73 31.12
C GLU A 421 -18.15 -18.35 32.52
N ILE A 422 -17.67 -17.56 33.49
CA ILE A 422 -17.56 -17.93 34.90
C ILE A 422 -18.06 -16.76 35.75
N GLY A 423 -18.31 -17.00 37.05
CA GLY A 423 -18.67 -15.93 37.96
C GLY A 423 -17.46 -15.15 38.50
N PRO A 424 -17.66 -13.90 38.97
CA PRO A 424 -16.59 -13.07 39.55
C PRO A 424 -15.86 -13.71 40.75
N GLU A 425 -16.52 -14.64 41.45
CA GLU A 425 -15.95 -15.39 42.56
C GLU A 425 -14.72 -16.23 42.18
N ALA A 426 -14.62 -16.62 40.91
CA ALA A 426 -13.54 -17.43 40.35
C ALA A 426 -12.37 -16.60 39.77
N LEU A 427 -12.43 -15.26 39.88
CA LEU A 427 -11.29 -14.39 39.53
C LEU A 427 -10.08 -14.62 40.44
N PRO A 428 -8.85 -14.36 39.93
CA PRO A 428 -7.65 -14.27 40.76
C PRO A 428 -7.86 -13.35 41.96
N ARG A 429 -7.24 -13.67 43.10
CA ARG A 429 -7.58 -13.05 44.39
C ARG A 429 -7.47 -11.52 44.34
N GLN A 430 -6.34 -11.03 43.83
CA GLN A 430 -6.07 -9.60 43.68
C GLN A 430 -7.09 -8.90 42.78
N LYS A 431 -7.53 -9.57 41.70
CA LYS A 431 -8.50 -8.99 40.77
C LYS A 431 -9.92 -9.00 41.32
N ARG A 432 -10.28 -10.03 42.08
CA ARG A 432 -11.59 -10.17 42.71
C ARG A 432 -11.87 -9.05 43.71
N GLU A 433 -10.86 -8.64 44.48
CA GLU A 433 -10.96 -7.52 45.44
C GLU A 433 -11.18 -6.17 44.73
N LEU A 434 -10.69 -6.03 43.49
CA LEU A 434 -10.80 -4.81 42.67
C LEU A 434 -11.97 -4.87 41.66
N TYR A 435 -12.83 -5.89 41.74
CA TYR A 435 -13.92 -6.05 40.78
C TYR A 435 -14.97 -4.93 40.94
N ASN A 436 -15.24 -4.22 39.85
CA ASN A 436 -16.21 -3.13 39.85
C ASN A 436 -17.66 -3.68 39.69
N TYR A 437 -18.35 -3.81 40.82
CA TYR A 437 -19.75 -4.27 40.88
C TYR A 437 -20.78 -3.32 40.23
N GLN A 438 -20.44 -2.05 39.99
CA GLN A 438 -21.32 -1.14 39.25
C GLN A 438 -21.26 -1.41 37.75
N ARG A 439 -20.09 -1.84 37.24
CA ARG A 439 -19.89 -2.15 35.81
C ARG A 439 -20.48 -3.51 35.41
N ARG A 440 -20.65 -4.43 36.37
CA ARG A 440 -21.24 -5.77 36.18
C ARG A 440 -20.70 -6.50 34.94
N SER A 441 -19.38 -6.44 34.73
CA SER A 441 -18.74 -7.10 33.59
C SER A 441 -18.84 -8.61 33.70
N LYS A 442 -19.22 -9.29 32.62
CA LYS A 442 -19.17 -10.75 32.58
C LYS A 442 -17.72 -11.20 32.60
N VAL A 443 -17.43 -12.25 33.35
CA VAL A 443 -16.09 -12.81 33.49
C VAL A 443 -16.00 -14.06 32.63
N PHE A 444 -14.90 -14.16 31.90
CA PHE A 444 -14.60 -15.29 31.05
C PHE A 444 -13.20 -15.80 31.34
N VAL A 445 -12.99 -17.11 31.22
CA VAL A 445 -11.68 -17.76 31.39
C VAL A 445 -11.40 -18.70 30.24
N LYS A 446 -10.13 -18.79 29.84
CA LYS A 446 -9.61 -19.76 28.89
C LYS A 446 -8.37 -20.41 29.50
N SER A 447 -8.29 -21.74 29.43
CA SER A 447 -7.04 -22.46 29.70
C SER A 447 -6.07 -22.24 28.54
N LEU A 448 -4.82 -21.92 28.87
CA LEU A 448 -3.76 -21.64 27.91
C LEU A 448 -3.08 -22.91 27.44
#